data_AF-A0A257ZRJ0-F1
#
_entry.id   AF-A0A257ZRJ0-F1
#
_cell.length_a   1.000
_cell.length_b   1.000
_cell.length_c   1.000
_cell.angle_alpha   90.00
_cell.angle_beta   90.00
_cell.angle_gamma   90.00
#
_symmetry.space_group_name_H-M   'P 1'
#
loop_
_entity.id
_entity.type
_entity.pdbx_description
1 polymer ?
#
loop_
_entity_poly.entity_id
_entity_poly.type
_entity_poly.pdbx_seq_one_letter_code
_entity_poly.pdbx_strand_id
1 'polypeptide(L)'
;MSAVSDALKLIIAGWKSIDQSDMKLIPDPASVYIDPFYAEKTMCVHCVVVEPDTGEAYARCPRQTALKAEAYLKSSGIGDAAYFGPEAEFFLFDDVRYSVTPRKVSYEIDAEAAAWNTDTVTEGGNYGHRAGHKGGYFPVNPVDEAQDIRGEMLSTMKRMGIRVDKHHHEVATCQHELGMIFGGLVEQADNIQKYKYVIHNVAHA
;
A
#
# COMPACT_ATOMS: atom_id res chain seq x y z
N MET A 1 19.07 -20.23 27.30
CA MET A 1 20.09 -19.53 26.50
C MET A 1 19.95 -19.92 25.02
N SER A 2 18.73 -19.88 24.45
CA SER A 2 18.42 -20.45 23.13
C SER A 2 17.41 -19.63 22.31
N ALA A 3 17.40 -18.30 22.48
CA ALA A 3 16.50 -17.40 21.72
C ALA A 3 17.26 -16.41 20.81
N VAL A 4 18.58 -16.53 20.71
CA VAL A 4 19.45 -15.62 19.93
C VAL A 4 19.93 -16.26 18.62
N SER A 5 19.52 -17.50 18.33
CA SER A 5 19.99 -18.30 17.19
C SER A 5 19.24 -18.04 15.88
N ASP A 6 17.98 -17.60 15.92
CA ASP A 6 17.13 -17.57 14.72
C ASP A 6 17.11 -16.22 14.00
N ALA A 7 17.77 -15.20 14.55
CA ALA A 7 17.90 -13.87 13.92
C ALA A 7 19.06 -13.79 12.91
N LEU A 8 19.80 -14.88 12.75
CA LEU A 8 20.87 -14.98 11.77
C LEU A 8 20.29 -15.53 10.46
N LYS A 9 20.32 -14.71 9.40
CA LYS A 9 20.53 -15.09 7.99
C LYS A 9 19.34 -15.06 7.01
N LEU A 10 18.49 -14.03 7.00
CA LEU A 10 17.60 -13.76 5.86
C LEU A 10 17.64 -12.27 5.48
N ILE A 11 18.02 -11.94 4.24
CA ILE A 11 17.99 -10.56 3.71
C ILE A 11 16.55 -10.13 3.42
N ILE A 12 15.72 -11.07 2.97
CA ILE A 12 14.28 -10.91 2.77
C ILE A 12 13.59 -12.02 3.57
N ALA A 13 12.71 -11.65 4.49
CA ALA A 13 12.02 -12.60 5.34
C ALA A 13 11.23 -13.64 4.52
N GLY A 14 11.35 -14.91 4.88
CA GLY A 14 10.75 -16.03 4.15
C GLY A 14 11.45 -16.40 2.84
N TRP A 15 12.57 -15.76 2.47
CA TRP A 15 13.34 -16.12 1.28
C TRP A 15 14.52 -17.04 1.62
N LYS A 16 15.54 -17.11 0.74
CA LYS A 16 16.70 -17.97 0.91
C LYS A 16 17.58 -17.51 2.08
N SER A 17 18.21 -18.48 2.73
CA SER A 17 19.22 -18.26 3.75
C SER A 17 20.46 -17.57 3.16
N ILE A 18 21.26 -16.93 4.03
CA ILE A 18 22.41 -16.13 3.57
C ILE A 18 23.44 -16.93 2.74
N ASP A 19 23.57 -18.23 3.02
CA ASP A 19 24.50 -19.14 2.32
C ASP A 19 24.04 -19.46 0.89
N GLN A 20 22.80 -19.11 0.55
CA GLN A 20 22.23 -19.20 -0.79
C GLN A 20 21.62 -17.84 -1.20
N SER A 21 22.27 -16.74 -0.83
CA SER A 21 21.67 -15.40 -0.93
C SER A 21 21.51 -14.87 -2.36
N ASP A 22 22.27 -15.39 -3.33
CA ASP A 22 22.19 -14.94 -4.72
C ASP A 22 20.82 -15.26 -5.35
N MET A 23 20.20 -14.24 -5.93
CA MET A 23 18.92 -14.30 -6.62
C MET A 23 18.98 -13.50 -7.91
N LYS A 24 18.22 -13.91 -8.93
CA LYS A 24 18.15 -13.20 -10.21
C LYS A 24 16.77 -12.59 -10.41
N LEU A 25 16.75 -11.29 -10.74
CA LEU A 25 15.54 -10.56 -11.09
C LEU A 25 15.37 -10.54 -12.61
N ILE A 26 14.18 -10.91 -13.09
CA ILE A 26 13.81 -10.82 -14.49
C ILE A 26 12.77 -9.71 -14.65
N PRO A 27 13.11 -8.58 -15.30
CA PRO A 27 12.19 -7.46 -15.45
C PRO A 27 11.05 -7.79 -16.41
N ASP A 28 9.86 -7.32 -16.06
CA ASP A 28 8.67 -7.37 -16.90
C ASP A 28 8.46 -6.02 -17.60
N PRO A 29 8.74 -5.90 -18.91
CA PRO A 29 8.68 -4.62 -19.61
C PRO A 29 7.26 -4.04 -19.71
N ALA A 30 6.21 -4.85 -19.53
CA ALA A 30 4.83 -4.36 -19.52
C ALA A 30 4.47 -3.63 -18.21
N SER A 31 5.31 -3.74 -17.19
CA SER A 31 5.06 -3.23 -15.85
C SER A 31 5.70 -1.86 -15.56
N VAL A 32 6.35 -1.26 -16.55
CA VAL A 32 7.15 -0.04 -16.42
C VAL A 32 6.30 1.19 -16.10
N TYR A 33 6.78 2.06 -15.21
CA TYR A 33 6.23 3.38 -14.94
C TYR A 33 7.33 4.38 -14.52
N ILE A 34 7.05 5.68 -14.63
CA ILE A 34 7.93 6.73 -14.10
C ILE A 34 7.50 7.07 -12.67
N ASP A 35 8.46 7.10 -11.76
CA ASP A 35 8.22 7.48 -10.39
C ASP A 35 7.97 9.00 -10.27
N PRO A 36 6.88 9.43 -9.62
CA PRO A 36 6.54 10.85 -9.53
C PRO A 36 7.18 11.58 -8.33
N PHE A 37 7.86 10.87 -7.41
CA PHE A 37 8.33 11.43 -6.14
C PHE A 37 9.84 11.68 -6.11
N TYR A 38 10.63 10.89 -6.83
CA TYR A 38 12.08 11.12 -6.89
C TYR A 38 12.42 12.45 -7.60
N ALA A 39 13.35 13.20 -7.01
CA ALA A 39 13.87 14.44 -7.59
C ALA A 39 14.51 14.19 -8.97
N GLU A 40 15.27 13.09 -9.10
CA GLU A 40 15.81 12.64 -10.37
C GLU A 40 14.84 11.68 -11.06
N LYS A 41 14.65 11.88 -12.37
CA LYS A 41 13.71 11.09 -13.17
C LYS A 41 14.07 9.60 -13.10
N THR A 42 13.20 8.84 -12.44
CA THR A 42 13.43 7.43 -12.14
C THR A 42 12.35 6.57 -12.78
N MET A 43 12.77 5.47 -13.41
CA MET A 43 11.87 4.49 -14.01
C MET A 43 11.83 3.24 -13.12
N CYS A 44 10.62 2.80 -12.79
CA CYS A 44 10.39 1.58 -12.03
C CYS A 44 9.95 0.45 -12.97
N VAL A 45 10.34 -0.77 -12.64
CA VAL A 45 9.94 -2.00 -13.35
C VAL A 45 9.72 -3.11 -12.32
N HIS A 46 8.59 -3.82 -12.43
CA HIS A 46 8.36 -5.01 -11.63
C HIS A 46 9.11 -6.20 -12.22
N CYS A 47 9.55 -7.10 -11.34
CA CYS A 47 10.33 -8.28 -11.72
C CYS A 47 9.67 -9.55 -11.20
N VAL A 48 9.91 -10.66 -11.89
CA VAL A 48 9.84 -11.99 -11.28
C VAL A 48 11.23 -12.38 -10.78
N VAL A 49 11.26 -13.38 -9.91
CA VAL A 49 12.49 -13.87 -9.28
C VAL A 49 12.74 -15.29 -9.74
N VAL A 50 13.97 -15.59 -10.15
CA VAL A 50 14.39 -16.92 -10.59
C VAL A 50 15.66 -17.35 -9.88
N GLU A 51 15.89 -18.66 -9.87
CA GLU A 51 17.13 -19.27 -9.44
C GLU A 51 18.30 -18.76 -10.33
N PRO A 52 19.42 -18.31 -9.74
CA PRO A 52 20.49 -17.65 -10.50
C PRO A 52 21.17 -18.60 -11.50
N ASP A 53 21.38 -19.85 -11.11
CA ASP A 53 22.11 -20.85 -11.90
C ASP A 53 21.21 -21.52 -12.95
N THR A 54 20.01 -21.93 -12.56
CA THR A 54 19.10 -22.72 -13.42
C THR A 54 18.13 -21.85 -14.21
N GLY A 55 17.87 -20.61 -13.76
CA GLY A 55 16.81 -19.77 -14.31
C GLY A 55 15.40 -20.25 -13.98
N GLU A 56 15.26 -21.26 -13.12
CA GLU A 56 13.96 -21.79 -12.72
C GLU A 56 13.17 -20.80 -11.86
N ALA A 57 11.84 -20.85 -11.98
CA ALA A 57 10.92 -20.05 -11.22
C ALA A 57 11.15 -20.17 -9.70
N TYR A 58 11.39 -19.05 -9.01
CA TYR A 58 11.53 -19.10 -7.56
C TYR A 58 10.17 -19.34 -6.89
N ALA A 59 10.04 -20.46 -6.17
CA ALA A 59 8.75 -20.91 -5.64
C ALA A 59 8.10 -19.94 -4.63
N ARG A 60 8.87 -19.02 -4.04
CA ARG A 60 8.40 -18.03 -3.07
C ARG A 60 8.28 -16.62 -3.64
N CYS A 61 8.35 -16.45 -4.97
CA CYS A 61 8.06 -15.19 -5.64
C CYS A 61 6.54 -14.95 -5.73
N PRO A 62 5.96 -13.95 -5.03
CA PRO A 62 4.51 -13.72 -5.02
C PRO A 62 3.94 -13.40 -6.40
N ARG A 63 4.65 -12.56 -7.19
CA ARG A 63 4.25 -12.22 -8.57
C ARG A 63 4.18 -13.48 -9.45
N GLN A 64 5.14 -14.40 -9.29
CA GLN A 64 5.14 -15.63 -10.06
C GLN A 64 4.02 -16.58 -9.66
N THR A 65 3.61 -16.59 -8.39
CA THR A 65 2.40 -17.29 -7.96
C THR A 65 1.16 -16.73 -8.65
N ALA A 66 1.02 -15.40 -8.76
CA ALA A 66 -0.10 -14.78 -9.47
C ALA A 66 -0.11 -15.14 -10.97
N LEU A 67 1.05 -15.09 -11.63
CA LEU A 67 1.20 -15.52 -13.03
C LEU A 67 0.81 -16.99 -13.24
N LYS A 68 1.26 -17.87 -12.34
CA LYS A 68 0.89 -19.30 -12.36
C LYS A 68 -0.61 -19.51 -12.15
N ALA A 69 -1.25 -18.72 -11.29
CA ALA A 69 -2.68 -18.80 -11.04
C ALA A 69 -3.51 -18.41 -12.27
N GLU A 70 -3.13 -17.34 -12.98
CA GLU A 70 -3.77 -16.96 -14.24
C GLU A 70 -3.58 -18.03 -15.33
N ALA A 71 -2.37 -18.59 -15.45
CA ALA A 71 -2.09 -19.68 -16.38
C ALA A 71 -2.86 -20.95 -16.03
N TYR A 72 -2.99 -21.26 -14.74
CA TYR A 72 -3.74 -22.42 -14.26
C TYR A 72 -5.22 -22.32 -14.63
N LEU A 73 -5.85 -21.16 -14.40
CA LEU A 73 -7.25 -20.92 -14.76
C LEU A 73 -7.49 -21.22 -16.24
N LYS A 74 -6.66 -20.67 -17.13
CA LYS A 74 -6.73 -20.93 -18.57
C LYS A 74 -6.55 -22.41 -18.89
N SER A 75 -5.53 -23.05 -18.31
CA SER A 75 -5.23 -24.46 -18.58
C SER A 75 -6.32 -25.42 -18.07
N SER A 76 -7.07 -25.02 -17.05
CA SER A 76 -8.19 -25.80 -16.49
C SER A 76 -9.42 -25.83 -17.40
N GLY A 77 -9.55 -24.90 -18.35
CA GLY A 77 -10.74 -24.73 -19.19
C GLY A 77 -11.97 -24.16 -18.48
N ILE A 78 -11.85 -23.76 -17.21
CA ILE A 78 -12.96 -23.16 -16.43
C ILE A 78 -13.24 -21.71 -16.86
N GLY A 79 -12.21 -20.98 -17.30
CA GLY A 79 -12.33 -19.63 -17.80
C GLY A 79 -11.02 -19.07 -18.34
N ASP A 80 -11.09 -17.93 -19.03
CA ASP A 80 -9.93 -17.32 -19.69
C ASP A 80 -9.28 -16.19 -18.87
N ALA A 81 -10.05 -15.57 -17.97
CA ALA A 81 -9.60 -14.45 -17.15
C ALA A 81 -10.31 -14.42 -15.79
N ALA A 82 -9.62 -13.95 -14.77
CA ALA A 82 -10.18 -13.62 -13.46
C ALA A 82 -9.93 -12.14 -13.18
N TYR A 83 -11.01 -11.39 -12.95
CA TYR A 83 -10.95 -9.96 -12.68
C TYR A 83 -11.00 -9.70 -11.17
N PHE A 84 -10.13 -8.80 -10.71
CA PHE A 84 -10.03 -8.39 -9.31
C PHE A 84 -10.23 -6.86 -9.22
N GLY A 85 -10.95 -6.39 -8.21
CA GLY A 85 -11.14 -4.98 -7.90
C GLY A 85 -10.93 -4.76 -6.41
N PRO A 86 -9.69 -4.57 -5.94
CA PRO A 86 -9.41 -4.36 -4.52
C PRO A 86 -9.79 -2.95 -4.07
N GLU A 87 -10.45 -2.84 -2.92
CA GLU A 87 -10.76 -1.58 -2.23
C GLU A 87 -9.95 -1.55 -0.92
N ALA A 88 -8.75 -0.96 -0.97
CA ALA A 88 -7.85 -0.90 0.19
C ALA A 88 -8.06 0.39 0.98
N GLU A 89 -8.91 0.32 2.00
CA GLU A 89 -9.07 1.39 2.98
C GLU A 89 -7.75 1.71 3.70
N PHE A 90 -7.59 2.95 4.13
CA PHE A 90 -6.42 3.42 4.87
C PHE A 90 -6.78 4.56 5.82
N PHE A 91 -5.84 4.93 6.69
CA PHE A 91 -5.96 6.07 7.58
C PHE A 91 -4.89 7.12 7.27
N LEU A 92 -5.24 8.38 7.43
CA LEU A 92 -4.28 9.50 7.44
C LEU A 92 -4.12 9.99 8.87
N PHE A 93 -2.88 10.00 9.36
CA PHE A 93 -2.54 10.47 10.70
C PHE A 93 -1.41 11.48 10.62
N ASP A 94 -1.42 12.45 11.53
CA ASP A 94 -0.39 13.49 11.64
C ASP A 94 0.73 13.08 12.60
N ASP A 95 0.42 12.24 13.60
CA ASP A 95 1.39 11.74 14.57
C ASP A 95 1.15 10.25 14.90
N VAL A 96 2.23 9.47 14.93
CA VAL A 96 2.21 8.07 15.34
C VAL A 96 3.42 7.80 16.22
N ARG A 97 3.19 7.52 17.51
CA ARG A 97 4.23 7.21 18.50
C ARG A 97 4.01 5.82 19.07
N TYR A 98 5.07 5.02 19.18
CA TYR A 98 5.00 3.70 19.82
C TYR A 98 6.28 3.34 20.60
N SER A 99 6.16 2.44 21.57
CA SER A 99 7.29 1.93 22.36
C SER A 99 7.02 0.49 22.76
N VAL A 100 8.02 -0.38 22.58
CA VAL A 100 8.00 -1.77 23.06
C VAL A 100 9.33 -2.06 23.74
N THR A 101 9.36 -1.93 25.06
CA THR A 101 10.52 -2.18 25.93
C THR A 101 10.05 -2.97 27.16
N PRO A 102 10.95 -3.65 27.90
CA PRO A 102 10.56 -4.43 29.09
C PRO A 102 9.80 -3.64 30.17
N ARG A 103 9.89 -2.29 30.19
CA ARG A 103 9.18 -1.44 31.16
C ARG A 103 8.09 -0.55 30.55
N LYS A 104 7.92 -0.54 29.22
CA LYS A 104 6.95 0.32 28.53
C LYS A 104 6.46 -0.35 27.26
N VAL A 105 5.16 -0.54 27.18
CA VAL A 105 4.44 -0.86 25.94
C VAL A 105 3.39 0.22 25.73
N SER A 106 3.46 0.95 24.63
CA SER A 106 2.49 2.01 24.31
C SER A 106 2.40 2.23 22.80
N TYR A 107 1.25 2.72 22.37
CA TYR A 107 1.06 3.37 21.07
C TYR A 107 0.13 4.56 21.25
N GLU A 108 0.29 5.56 20.39
CA GLU A 108 -0.54 6.75 20.31
C GLU A 108 -0.59 7.15 18.84
N ILE A 109 -1.79 7.44 18.35
CA ILE A 109 -2.04 7.94 17.00
C ILE A 109 -2.82 9.24 17.16
N ASP A 110 -2.54 10.21 16.31
CA ASP A 110 -3.24 11.48 16.35
C ASP A 110 -3.41 12.08 14.95
N ALA A 111 -4.45 12.89 14.80
CA ALA A 111 -4.70 13.68 13.61
C ALA A 111 -5.54 14.92 13.96
N GLU A 112 -5.43 15.98 13.17
CA GLU A 112 -6.19 17.21 13.37
C GLU A 112 -7.72 16.95 13.35
N ALA A 113 -8.23 16.21 12.35
CA ALA A 113 -9.63 15.79 12.29
C ALA A 113 -10.04 14.69 13.28
N ALA A 114 -9.14 14.18 14.11
CA ALA A 114 -9.45 13.03 14.94
C ALA A 114 -10.60 13.32 15.92
N ALA A 115 -11.56 12.39 16.00
CA ALA A 115 -12.74 12.50 16.84
C ALA A 115 -12.46 12.74 18.34
N TRP A 116 -11.24 12.43 18.81
CA TRP A 116 -10.81 12.66 20.20
C TRP A 116 -10.24 14.06 20.47
N ASN A 117 -10.04 14.91 19.45
CA ASN A 117 -9.45 16.25 19.56
C ASN A 117 -10.49 17.39 19.68
N THR A 118 -11.70 17.10 20.15
CA THR A 118 -12.79 18.08 20.19
C THR A 118 -12.56 19.26 21.14
N ASP A 119 -11.73 19.09 22.17
CA ASP A 119 -11.39 20.09 23.18
C ASP A 119 -9.90 20.49 23.17
N THR A 120 -9.13 19.96 22.22
CA THR A 120 -7.70 20.27 22.07
C THR A 120 -7.50 21.77 21.84
N VAL A 121 -6.58 22.36 22.60
CA VAL A 121 -6.18 23.77 22.47
C VAL A 121 -5.06 23.86 21.44
N THR A 122 -5.32 24.53 20.32
CA THR A 122 -4.36 24.77 19.24
C THR A 122 -4.01 26.26 19.16
N GLU A 123 -2.83 26.60 18.64
CA GLU A 123 -2.37 27.99 18.53
C GLU A 123 -3.32 28.86 17.69
N GLY A 124 -3.96 28.28 16.66
CA GLY A 124 -4.95 28.94 15.80
C GLY A 124 -6.41 28.83 16.25
N GLY A 125 -6.68 28.18 17.39
CA GLY A 125 -8.03 27.87 17.84
C GLY A 125 -8.60 26.57 17.24
N ASN A 126 -9.55 25.97 17.95
CA ASN A 126 -10.16 24.71 17.56
C ASN A 126 -11.43 24.95 16.74
N TYR A 127 -11.37 24.68 15.43
CA TYR A 127 -12.48 24.94 14.49
C TYR A 127 -13.65 23.96 14.62
N GLY A 128 -13.52 22.90 15.44
CA GLY A 128 -14.55 21.87 15.53
C GLY A 128 -14.60 21.05 14.25
N HIS A 129 -15.77 21.00 13.59
CA HIS A 129 -15.99 20.32 12.30
C HIS A 129 -15.30 18.95 12.16
N ARG A 130 -15.40 18.08 13.17
CA ARG A 130 -14.82 16.73 13.12
C ARG A 130 -15.89 15.69 12.91
N ALA A 131 -15.58 14.69 12.09
CA ALA A 131 -16.37 13.49 12.04
C ALA A 131 -16.30 12.79 13.40
N GLY A 132 -17.45 12.52 14.02
CA GLY A 132 -17.50 11.68 15.22
C GLY A 132 -17.09 10.24 14.90
N HIS A 133 -16.96 9.40 15.93
CA HIS A 133 -16.75 7.97 15.72
C HIS A 133 -17.87 7.38 14.85
N LYS A 134 -17.49 6.69 13.77
CA LYS A 134 -18.40 6.16 12.74
C LYS A 134 -19.22 7.22 11.98
N GLY A 135 -18.80 8.49 12.05
CA GLY A 135 -19.46 9.62 11.39
C GLY A 135 -18.71 10.14 10.17
N GLY A 136 -17.64 9.45 9.74
CA GLY A 136 -16.82 9.87 8.60
C GLY A 136 -17.41 9.52 7.24
N TYR A 137 -18.48 8.72 7.19
CA TYR A 137 -19.04 8.27 5.92
C TYR A 137 -19.72 9.45 5.21
N PHE A 138 -18.93 10.05 4.33
CA PHE A 138 -19.17 11.10 3.33
C PHE A 138 -19.90 12.39 3.78
N PRO A 139 -19.57 13.00 4.94
CA PRO A 139 -19.89 14.41 5.14
C PRO A 139 -19.11 15.27 4.12
N VAL A 140 -19.60 16.47 3.84
CA VAL A 140 -18.90 17.44 2.97
C VAL A 140 -17.95 18.32 3.77
N ASN A 141 -17.08 19.06 3.09
CA ASN A 141 -16.26 20.12 3.70
C ASN A 141 -17.16 21.11 4.49
N PRO A 142 -16.70 21.64 5.65
CA PRO A 142 -15.36 21.48 6.22
C PRO A 142 -15.16 20.22 7.09
N VAL A 143 -16.16 19.34 7.24
CA VAL A 143 -16.01 18.13 8.08
C VAL A 143 -15.08 17.10 7.43
N ASP A 144 -15.13 16.99 6.11
CA ASP A 144 -14.16 16.23 5.33
C ASP A 144 -13.00 17.14 4.92
N GLU A 145 -11.91 17.10 5.67
CA GLU A 145 -10.71 17.91 5.38
C GLU A 145 -9.82 17.30 4.29
N ALA A 146 -9.94 15.99 4.07
CA ALA A 146 -9.00 15.24 3.23
C ALA A 146 -9.44 15.14 1.75
N GLN A 147 -10.40 15.95 1.31
CA GLN A 147 -10.90 15.95 -0.06
C GLN A 147 -9.77 16.21 -1.08
N ASP A 148 -8.94 17.21 -0.83
CA ASP A 148 -7.87 17.62 -1.75
C ASP A 148 -6.73 16.60 -1.78
N ILE A 149 -6.26 16.11 -0.62
CA ILE A 149 -5.18 15.11 -0.58
C ILE A 149 -5.59 13.79 -1.23
N ARG A 150 -6.85 13.35 -1.06
CA ARG A 150 -7.36 12.17 -1.79
C ARG A 150 -7.40 12.41 -3.30
N GLY A 151 -7.78 13.62 -3.73
CA GLY A 151 -7.73 14.04 -5.14
C GLY A 151 -6.31 13.99 -5.71
N GLU A 152 -5.32 14.46 -4.93
CA GLU A 152 -3.92 14.38 -5.29
C GLU A 152 -3.44 12.94 -5.43
N MET A 153 -3.78 12.06 -4.47
CA MET A 153 -3.47 10.64 -4.53
C MET A 153 -4.02 10.00 -5.82
N LEU A 154 -5.30 10.21 -6.14
CA LEU A 154 -5.91 9.72 -7.38
C LEU A 154 -5.19 10.25 -8.63
N SER A 155 -4.87 11.55 -8.64
CA SER A 155 -4.17 12.17 -9.78
C SER A 155 -2.79 11.53 -9.99
N THR A 156 -2.09 11.21 -8.89
CA THR A 156 -0.76 10.60 -8.89
C THR A 156 -0.81 9.15 -9.33
N MET A 157 -1.77 8.38 -8.81
CA MET A 157 -2.06 7.02 -9.27
C MET A 157 -2.32 6.97 -10.78
N LYS A 158 -3.11 7.92 -11.30
CA LYS A 158 -3.39 8.03 -12.74
C LYS A 158 -2.12 8.32 -13.55
N ARG A 159 -1.21 9.18 -13.07
CA ARG A 159 0.10 9.44 -13.72
C ARG A 159 0.98 8.18 -13.77
N MET A 160 0.83 7.26 -12.81
CA MET A 160 1.51 5.97 -12.78
C MET A 160 0.81 4.86 -13.57
N GLY A 161 -0.24 5.20 -14.33
CA GLY A 161 -0.95 4.28 -15.21
C GLY A 161 -2.09 3.49 -14.57
N ILE A 162 -2.45 3.80 -13.31
CA ILE A 162 -3.59 3.15 -12.65
C ILE A 162 -4.90 3.78 -13.15
N ARG A 163 -5.87 2.94 -13.53
CA ARG A 163 -7.23 3.39 -13.83
C ARG A 163 -7.99 3.58 -12.52
N VAL A 164 -8.34 4.82 -12.20
CA VAL A 164 -9.02 5.22 -10.96
C VAL A 164 -10.51 5.49 -11.19
N ASP A 165 -11.32 5.38 -10.13
CA ASP A 165 -12.78 5.53 -10.18
C ASP A 165 -13.28 6.62 -9.20
N LYS A 166 -13.33 6.28 -7.92
CA LYS A 166 -13.92 7.09 -6.84
C LYS A 166 -12.89 7.41 -5.75
N HIS A 167 -13.22 8.38 -4.90
CA HIS A 167 -12.62 8.53 -3.58
C HIS A 167 -13.70 9.00 -2.60
N HIS A 168 -13.58 8.60 -1.33
CA HIS A 168 -14.42 9.11 -0.26
C HIS A 168 -13.72 9.01 1.09
N HIS A 169 -14.22 9.80 2.04
CA HIS A 169 -13.99 9.54 3.44
C HIS A 169 -14.79 8.29 3.85
N GLU A 170 -14.17 7.44 4.64
CA GLU A 170 -14.75 6.18 5.12
C GLU A 170 -15.40 6.35 6.50
N VAL A 171 -16.00 5.28 7.03
CA VAL A 171 -16.83 5.33 8.25
C VAL A 171 -16.08 5.86 9.49
N ALA A 172 -14.87 5.39 9.77
CA ALA A 172 -14.12 5.82 10.95
C ALA A 172 -13.48 7.20 10.77
N THR A 173 -13.16 7.87 11.89
CA THR A 173 -12.40 9.13 11.85
C THR A 173 -11.07 8.92 11.14
N CYS A 174 -10.70 9.86 10.27
CA CYS A 174 -9.44 9.84 9.52
C CYS A 174 -9.27 8.64 8.58
N GLN A 175 -10.36 7.92 8.26
CA GLN A 175 -10.36 6.77 7.37
C GLN A 175 -10.75 7.19 5.95
N HIS A 176 -10.13 6.58 4.95
CA HIS A 176 -10.34 6.91 3.55
C HIS A 176 -10.29 5.66 2.66
N GLU A 177 -10.91 5.77 1.49
CA GLU A 177 -10.83 4.78 0.42
C GLU A 177 -10.65 5.49 -0.93
N LEU A 178 -9.81 4.91 -1.78
CA LEU A 178 -9.68 5.27 -3.19
C LEU A 178 -10.03 4.04 -4.05
N GLY A 179 -10.84 4.24 -5.08
CA GLY A 179 -11.26 3.20 -6.00
C GLY A 179 -10.35 3.07 -7.22
N MET A 180 -10.05 1.82 -7.59
CA MET A 180 -9.40 1.47 -8.86
C MET A 180 -10.35 0.65 -9.72
N ILE A 181 -10.30 0.84 -11.04
CA ILE A 181 -11.05 -0.01 -11.97
C ILE A 181 -10.43 -1.40 -11.95
N PHE A 182 -11.28 -2.43 -11.88
CA PHE A 182 -10.87 -3.84 -11.86
C PHE A 182 -10.02 -4.22 -13.09
N GLY A 183 -9.22 -5.28 -12.93
CA GLY A 183 -8.31 -5.78 -13.96
C GLY A 183 -7.88 -7.22 -13.70
N GLY A 184 -6.91 -7.72 -14.46
CA GLY A 184 -6.37 -9.07 -14.28
C GLY A 184 -5.71 -9.25 -12.89
N LEU A 185 -5.53 -10.49 -12.45
CA LEU A 185 -4.95 -10.79 -11.14
C LEU A 185 -3.55 -10.17 -10.99
N VAL A 186 -2.67 -10.35 -11.97
CA VAL A 186 -1.30 -9.81 -11.92
C VAL A 186 -1.31 -8.29 -12.00
N GLU A 187 -2.12 -7.71 -12.90
CA GLU A 187 -2.29 -6.26 -13.05
C GLU A 187 -2.72 -5.61 -11.73
N GLN A 188 -3.69 -6.21 -11.03
CA GLN A 188 -4.25 -5.65 -9.82
C GLN A 188 -3.35 -5.88 -8.60
N ALA A 189 -2.61 -6.99 -8.58
CA ALA A 189 -1.54 -7.20 -7.60
C ALA A 189 -0.40 -6.18 -7.76
N ASP A 190 -0.14 -5.69 -8.97
CA ASP A 190 0.81 -4.59 -9.19
C ASP A 190 0.23 -3.25 -8.78
N ASN A 191 -1.01 -2.99 -9.20
CA ASN A 191 -1.69 -1.75 -8.90
C ASN A 191 -1.85 -1.55 -7.38
N ILE A 192 -2.11 -2.61 -6.60
CA ILE A 192 -2.23 -2.47 -5.14
C ILE A 192 -0.90 -2.12 -4.46
N GLN A 193 0.23 -2.55 -5.04
CA GLN A 193 1.54 -2.15 -4.53
C GLN A 193 1.84 -0.68 -4.87
N LYS A 194 1.51 -0.25 -6.09
CA LYS A 194 1.61 1.16 -6.50
C LYS A 194 0.66 2.06 -5.68
N TYR A 195 -0.56 1.60 -5.42
CA TYR A 195 -1.59 2.26 -4.60
C TYR A 195 -1.03 2.63 -3.22
N LYS A 196 -0.51 1.63 -2.50
CA LYS A 196 0.07 1.84 -1.16
C LYS A 196 1.29 2.76 -1.20
N TYR A 197 2.12 2.62 -2.24
CA TYR A 197 3.27 3.49 -2.43
C TYR A 197 2.86 4.95 -2.65
N VAL A 198 1.85 5.22 -3.49
CA VAL A 198 1.34 6.57 -3.71
C VAL A 198 0.77 7.16 -2.44
N ILE A 199 -0.09 6.43 -1.73
CA ILE A 199 -0.72 6.91 -0.50
C ILE A 199 0.33 7.33 0.52
N HIS A 200 1.33 6.47 0.77
CA HIS A 200 2.38 6.78 1.74
C HIS A 200 3.23 8.00 1.32
N ASN A 201 3.57 8.15 0.04
CA ASN A 201 4.43 9.26 -0.39
C ASN A 201 3.68 10.59 -0.49
N VAL A 202 2.42 10.57 -0.94
CA VAL A 202 1.59 11.79 -0.97
C VAL A 202 1.28 12.24 0.46
N ALA A 203 0.99 11.32 1.38
CA ALA A 203 0.77 11.66 2.79
C ALA A 203 2.03 12.18 3.51
N HIS A 204 3.23 11.86 3.01
CA HIS A 204 4.50 12.28 3.61
C HIS A 204 4.99 13.66 3.11
N ALA A 205 4.51 14.09 1.94
CA ALA A 205 5.06 15.22 1.18
C ALA A 205 4.81 16.59 1.81
#